data_AF-A0A7K2KQ63-F1
#
_entry.id   AF-A0A7K2KQ63-F1
#
_cell.length_a   1.000
_cell.length_b   1.000
_cell.length_c   1.000
_cell.angle_alpha   90.00
_cell.angle_beta   90.00
_cell.angle_gamma   90.00
#
_symmetry.space_group_name_H-M   'P 1'
#
loop_
_entity.id
_entity.type
_entity.pdbx_description
1 polymer ?
#
loop_
_entity_poly.entity_id
_entity_poly.type
_entity_poly.pdbx_seq_one_letter_code
_entity_poly.pdbx_strand_id
1 'polypeptide(L)'
;HGICLPERPFQVDDLVKMVEERFARGKKFAVICVAEGAHPVEGSMAYQKGEIDQFGHERFQGIGNQLAVELERRLGKEARPVILGHVQRGGTPTAYDRVLATRFGWHAVEAAHRGEFGRMTALRGTGVEMVPLAEAVTRLKTVPEDRIREAESVF
;
A
#
# COMPACT_ATOMS: atom_id res chain seq x y z
N HIS A 1 10.72 -8.12 10.37
CA HIS A 1 10.04 -6.82 10.15
C HIS A 1 8.60 -7.14 9.77
N GLY A 2 7.66 -6.19 9.83
CA GLY A 2 6.26 -6.45 9.50
C GLY A 2 5.79 -5.64 8.29
N ILE A 3 4.91 -6.22 7.47
CA ILE A 3 4.21 -5.52 6.38
C ILE A 3 2.73 -5.88 6.47
N CYS A 4 1.86 -4.88 6.62
CA CYS A 4 0.41 -5.04 6.65
C CYS A 4 -0.18 -4.42 5.38
N LEU A 5 -0.80 -5.26 4.55
CA LEU A 5 -1.40 -4.88 3.27
C LEU A 5 -2.94 -4.79 3.37
N PRO A 6 -3.61 -3.97 2.54
CA PRO A 6 -5.08 -3.92 2.50
C PRO A 6 -5.72 -5.23 2.06
N GLU A 7 -5.05 -6.00 1.19
CA GLU A 7 -5.58 -7.23 0.62
C GLU A 7 -5.69 -8.39 1.60
N ARG A 8 -5.01 -8.31 2.75
CA ARG A 8 -4.98 -9.38 3.74
C ARG A 8 -5.09 -8.82 5.15
N PRO A 9 -6.19 -9.12 5.87
CA PRO A 9 -6.32 -8.70 7.26
C PRO A 9 -5.15 -9.22 8.08
N PHE A 10 -4.53 -8.36 8.89
CA PHE A 10 -3.38 -8.76 9.70
C PHE A 10 -3.80 -9.23 11.09
N GLN A 11 -3.10 -10.22 11.63
CA GLN A 11 -3.29 -10.67 13.01
C GLN A 11 -2.25 -9.98 13.91
N VAL A 12 -2.73 -9.23 14.90
CA VAL A 12 -1.87 -8.50 15.86
C VAL A 12 -0.99 -9.46 16.66
N ASP A 13 -1.49 -10.64 17.03
CA ASP A 13 -0.68 -11.62 17.75
C ASP A 13 0.53 -12.12 16.93
N ASP A 14 0.38 -12.24 15.61
CA ASP A 14 1.49 -12.61 14.72
C ASP A 14 2.54 -11.49 14.67
N LEU A 15 2.10 -10.22 14.68
CA LEU A 15 3.01 -9.07 14.76
C LEU A 15 3.75 -9.01 16.10
N VAL A 16 3.04 -9.25 17.21
CA VAL A 16 3.64 -9.33 18.55
C VAL A 16 4.71 -10.41 18.58
N LYS A 17 4.37 -11.63 18.17
CA LYS A 17 5.30 -12.75 18.10
C LYS A 17 6.51 -12.42 17.24
N MET A 18 6.30 -11.83 16.05
CA MET A 18 7.39 -11.41 15.17
C MET A 18 8.34 -10.41 15.85
N VAL A 19 7.81 -9.43 16.59
CA VAL A 19 8.64 -8.47 17.34
C VAL A 19 9.41 -9.19 18.44
N GLU A 20 8.77 -10.04 19.23
CA GLU A 20 9.42 -10.79 20.32
C GLU A 20 10.55 -11.67 19.82
N GLU A 21 10.32 -12.49 18.80
CA GLU A 21 11.33 -13.36 18.20
C GLU A 21 12.53 -12.54 17.71
N ARG A 22 12.26 -11.38 17.12
CA ARG A 22 13.31 -10.51 16.60
C ARG A 22 14.19 -9.93 17.73
N PHE A 23 13.59 -9.54 18.85
CA PHE A 23 14.31 -9.07 20.02
C PHE A 23 15.06 -10.21 20.73
N ALA A 24 14.48 -11.42 20.78
CA ALA A 24 15.14 -12.62 21.30
C ALA A 24 16.42 -12.96 20.50
N ARG A 25 16.44 -12.66 19.20
CA ARG A 25 17.64 -12.76 18.32
C ARG A 25 18.63 -11.58 18.48
N GLY A 26 18.47 -10.75 19.51
CA GLY A 26 19.39 -9.65 19.83
C GLY A 26 19.23 -8.39 18.97
N LYS A 27 18.18 -8.28 18.15
CA LYS A 27 17.91 -7.04 17.41
C LYS A 27 17.33 -5.98 18.37
N LYS A 28 17.66 -4.72 18.11
CA LYS A 28 17.29 -3.59 18.98
C LYS A 28 16.01 -2.87 18.58
N PHE A 29 15.50 -3.13 17.38
CA PHE A 29 14.33 -2.45 16.83
C PHE A 29 13.59 -3.35 15.83
N ALA A 30 12.30 -3.06 15.66
CA ALA A 30 11.46 -3.58 14.60
C ALA A 30 10.86 -2.40 13.81
N VAL A 31 10.57 -2.64 12.53
CA VAL A 31 9.85 -1.69 11.68
C VAL A 31 8.67 -2.46 11.12
N ILE A 32 7.49 -1.86 11.20
CA ILE A 32 6.24 -2.39 10.67
C ILE A 32 5.70 -1.34 9.70
N CYS A 33 5.60 -1.71 8.43
CA CYS A 33 4.99 -0.87 7.40
C CYS A 33 3.51 -1.24 7.29
N VAL A 34 2.62 -0.25 7.41
CA VAL A 34 1.18 -0.47 7.40
C VAL A 34 0.57 0.41 6.32
N ALA A 35 -0.09 -0.21 5.34
CA ALA A 35 -0.86 0.53 4.35
C ALA A 35 -2.07 1.20 5.02
N GLU A 36 -2.48 2.37 4.54
CA GLU A 36 -3.60 3.13 5.14
C GLU A 36 -4.93 2.35 5.17
N GLY A 37 -5.16 1.49 4.17
CA GLY A 37 -6.33 0.60 4.08
C GLY A 37 -6.13 -0.78 4.70
N ALA A 38 -4.99 -1.04 5.36
CA ALA A 38 -4.81 -2.28 6.11
C ALA A 38 -5.76 -2.30 7.32
N HIS A 39 -6.28 -3.48 7.63
CA HIS A 39 -7.22 -3.69 8.72
C HIS A 39 -6.88 -4.99 9.45
N PRO A 40 -7.13 -5.07 10.75
CA PRO A 40 -6.86 -6.28 11.51
C PRO A 40 -7.92 -7.36 11.22
N VAL A 41 -7.57 -8.61 11.49
CA VAL A 41 -8.55 -9.70 11.64
C VAL A 41 -9.57 -9.31 12.73
N GLU A 42 -10.84 -9.62 12.52
CA GLU A 42 -11.90 -9.33 13.49
C GLU A 42 -11.57 -9.92 14.87
N GLY A 43 -11.74 -9.11 15.93
CA GLY A 43 -11.41 -9.51 17.31
C GLY A 43 -9.91 -9.46 17.66
N SER A 44 -9.02 -9.30 16.68
CA SER A 44 -7.57 -9.21 16.91
C SER A 44 -7.19 -7.95 17.68
N MET A 45 -7.81 -6.81 17.39
CA MET A 45 -7.69 -5.57 18.14
C MET A 45 -8.95 -4.73 17.96
N ALA A 46 -9.16 -3.77 18.86
CA ALA A 46 -10.19 -2.76 18.67
C ALA A 46 -9.88 -1.95 17.40
N TYR A 47 -10.78 -2.01 16.43
CA TYR A 47 -10.67 -1.31 15.16
C TYR A 47 -12.04 -0.77 14.77
N GLN A 48 -12.11 0.54 14.58
CA GLN A 48 -13.32 1.20 14.09
C GLN A 48 -13.17 1.45 12.60
N LYS A 49 -14.12 0.92 11.82
CA LYS A 49 -14.24 1.25 10.39
C LYS A 49 -14.62 2.72 10.25
N GLY A 50 -14.03 3.36 9.25
CA GLY A 50 -14.30 4.76 8.95
C GLY A 50 -15.69 5.00 8.38
N GLU A 51 -16.08 6.27 8.32
CA GLU A 51 -17.25 6.66 7.54
C GLU A 51 -16.92 6.61 6.05
N ILE A 52 -17.91 6.22 5.24
CA ILE A 52 -17.84 6.30 3.78
C ILE A 52 -18.23 7.73 3.39
N ASP A 53 -17.38 8.40 2.62
CA ASP A 53 -17.70 9.73 2.12
C ASP A 53 -18.78 9.69 1.02
N GLN A 54 -19.25 10.88 0.61
CA GLN A 54 -20.29 11.03 -0.43
C GLN A 54 -19.90 10.46 -1.82
N PHE A 55 -18.62 10.12 -2.03
CA PHE A 55 -18.09 9.55 -3.26
C PHE A 55 -17.81 8.05 -3.16
N GLY A 56 -18.12 7.43 -2.01
CA GLY A 56 -17.92 6.00 -1.77
C GLY A 56 -16.53 5.63 -1.26
N HIS A 57 -15.69 6.60 -0.88
CA HIS A 57 -14.37 6.32 -0.33
C HIS A 57 -14.41 6.19 1.20
N GLU A 58 -13.79 5.12 1.72
CA GLU A 58 -13.67 4.91 3.16
C GLU A 58 -12.61 5.84 3.75
N ARG A 59 -12.98 6.62 4.79
CA ARG A 59 -12.02 7.44 5.53
C ARG A 59 -11.26 6.58 6.54
N PHE A 60 -10.03 6.19 6.20
CA PHE A 60 -9.22 5.37 7.09
C PHE A 60 -8.87 6.11 8.39
N GLN A 61 -9.28 5.54 9.53
CA GLN A 61 -8.97 6.06 10.86
C GLN A 61 -7.56 5.66 11.30
N GLY A 62 -6.52 6.23 10.67
CA GLY A 62 -5.15 6.23 11.19
C GLY A 62 -4.64 4.90 11.77
N ILE A 63 -4.75 3.80 11.03
CA ILE A 63 -4.41 2.44 11.49
C ILE A 63 -3.01 2.35 12.11
N GLY A 64 -2.04 3.11 11.61
CA GLY A 64 -0.68 3.17 12.16
C GLY A 64 -0.63 3.62 13.62
N ASN A 65 -1.47 4.60 14.02
CA ASN A 65 -1.55 5.06 15.40
C ASN A 65 -2.22 4.02 16.30
N GLN A 66 -3.32 3.42 15.83
CA GLN A 66 -4.04 2.39 16.59
C GLN A 66 -3.15 1.16 16.84
N LEU A 67 -2.44 0.71 15.79
CA LEU A 67 -1.53 -0.42 15.90
C LEU A 67 -0.35 -0.12 16.82
N ALA A 68 0.21 1.10 16.78
CA ALA A 68 1.29 1.47 17.68
C ALA A 68 0.86 1.35 19.15
N VAL A 69 -0.27 1.96 19.52
CA VAL A 69 -0.83 1.87 20.89
C VAL A 69 -1.04 0.42 21.31
N GLU A 70 -1.59 -0.40 20.41
CA GLU A 70 -1.87 -1.80 20.71
C GLU A 70 -0.59 -2.64 20.89
N LEU A 71 0.43 -2.40 20.07
CA LEU A 71 1.73 -3.07 20.21
C LEU A 71 2.46 -2.63 21.47
N GLU A 72 2.44 -1.34 21.84
CA GLU A 72 3.01 -0.86 23.11
C GLU A 72 2.34 -1.55 24.29
N ARG A 73 1.00 -1.63 24.28
CA ARG A 73 0.20 -2.28 25.32
C ARG A 73 0.57 -3.75 25.50
N ARG A 74 0.78 -4.50 24.40
CA ARG A 74 1.08 -5.94 24.45
C ARG A 74 2.55 -6.24 24.75
N LEU A 75 3.48 -5.44 24.21
CA LEU A 75 4.92 -5.75 24.26
C LEU A 75 5.67 -5.02 25.38
N GLY A 76 5.07 -3.97 25.95
CA GLY A 76 5.73 -3.07 26.91
C GLY A 76 6.95 -2.36 26.32
N LYS A 77 6.99 -2.15 25.00
CA LYS A 77 8.08 -1.47 24.28
C LYS A 77 7.52 -0.27 23.56
N GLU A 78 8.29 0.82 23.53
CA GLU A 78 7.91 2.03 22.80
C GLU A 78 7.73 1.73 21.29
N ALA A 79 6.60 2.18 20.73
CA ALA A 79 6.29 2.10 19.31
C ALA A 79 5.91 3.50 18.81
N ARG A 80 6.73 4.04 17.90
CA ARG A 80 6.54 5.39 17.36
C ARG A 80 5.88 5.33 15.98
N PRO A 81 4.59 5.69 15.85
CA PRO A 81 3.97 5.77 14.54
C PRO A 81 4.51 6.97 13.77
N VAL A 82 4.82 6.76 12.48
CA VAL A 82 5.20 7.83 11.55
C VAL A 82 4.22 7.82 10.38
N ILE A 83 3.38 8.86 10.31
CA ILE A 83 2.39 9.02 9.25
C ILE A 83 2.97 9.93 8.17
N LEU A 84 3.30 9.34 7.01
CA LEU A 84 3.94 10.08 5.92
C LEU A 84 2.98 11.05 5.22
N GLY A 85 1.70 10.69 5.11
CA GLY A 85 0.63 11.56 4.60
C GLY A 85 0.95 12.23 3.27
N HIS A 86 0.63 13.53 3.17
CA HIS A 86 0.76 14.33 1.94
C HIS A 86 2.19 14.41 1.39
N VAL A 87 3.21 14.19 2.22
CA VAL A 87 4.62 14.25 1.80
C VAL A 87 4.90 13.20 0.72
N GLN A 88 4.21 12.06 0.73
CA GLN A 88 4.37 11.00 -0.29
C GLN A 88 3.85 11.39 -1.67
N ARG A 89 2.95 12.39 -1.75
CA ARG A 89 2.34 12.85 -3.01
C ARG A 89 3.01 14.11 -3.56
N GLY A 90 4.00 14.65 -2.85
CA GLY A 90 4.76 15.83 -3.24
C GLY A 90 6.22 15.51 -3.58
N GLY A 91 6.98 16.55 -3.90
CA GLY A 91 8.41 16.45 -4.24
C GLY A 91 8.69 16.46 -5.73
N THR A 92 9.98 16.55 -6.09
CA THR A 92 10.41 16.50 -7.50
C THR A 92 10.31 15.06 -7.99
N PRO A 93 9.59 14.78 -9.10
CA PRO A 93 9.46 13.43 -9.65
C PRO A 93 10.83 12.81 -9.94
N THR A 94 10.95 11.49 -9.83
CA THR A 94 12.21 10.80 -10.12
C THR A 94 12.54 10.89 -11.62
N ALA A 95 13.79 10.59 -12.02
CA ALA A 95 14.15 10.52 -13.43
C ALA A 95 13.29 9.48 -14.19
N TYR A 96 12.97 8.37 -13.53
CA TYR A 96 12.08 7.35 -14.08
C TYR A 96 10.67 7.90 -14.31
N ASP A 97 10.08 8.56 -13.30
CA ASP A 97 8.73 9.12 -13.41
C ASP A 97 8.63 10.17 -14.51
N ARG A 98 9.66 11.03 -14.65
CA ARG A 98 9.71 12.03 -15.73
C ARG A 98 9.70 11.38 -17.10
N VAL A 99 10.57 10.40 -17.33
CA VAL A 99 10.63 9.69 -18.62
C VAL A 99 9.32 8.93 -18.89
N LEU A 100 8.77 8.24 -17.89
CA LEU A 100 7.52 7.51 -18.03
C LEU A 100 6.34 8.43 -18.34
N ALA A 101 6.22 9.55 -17.63
CA ALA A 101 5.17 10.54 -17.86
C ALA A 101 5.25 11.14 -19.27
N THR A 102 6.46 11.49 -19.74
CA THR A 102 6.67 11.96 -21.12
C THR A 102 6.26 10.92 -22.14
N ARG A 103 6.64 9.65 -21.94
CA ARG A 103 6.25 8.56 -22.85
C ARG A 103 4.73 8.38 -22.86
N PHE A 104 4.08 8.39 -21.69
CA PHE A 104 2.62 8.31 -21.62
C PHE A 104 1.95 9.48 -22.34
N GLY A 105 2.44 10.72 -22.16
CA GLY A 105 1.92 11.90 -22.85
C GLY A 105 2.06 11.78 -24.38
N TRP A 106 3.23 11.37 -24.86
CA TRP A 106 3.49 11.17 -26.29
C TRP A 106 2.50 10.17 -26.92
N HIS A 107 2.37 8.98 -26.32
CA HIS A 107 1.48 7.93 -26.84
C HIS A 107 0.01 8.35 -26.80
N ALA A 108 -0.42 9.11 -25.79
CA ALA A 108 -1.79 9.63 -25.71
C ALA A 108 -2.09 10.65 -26.82
N VAL A 109 -1.16 11.57 -27.11
CA VAL A 109 -1.31 12.55 -28.20
C VAL A 109 -1.37 11.86 -29.55
N GLU A 110 -0.47 10.90 -29.78
CA GLU A 110 -0.45 10.09 -31.01
C GLU A 110 -1.76 9.31 -31.22
N ALA A 111 -2.31 8.72 -30.15
CA ALA A 111 -3.59 8.03 -30.20
C ALA A 111 -4.75 8.99 -30.53
N ALA A 112 -4.78 10.17 -29.91
CA ALA A 112 -5.78 11.19 -30.20
C ALA A 112 -5.69 11.68 -31.66
N HIS A 113 -4.48 11.86 -32.20
CA HIS A 113 -4.27 12.24 -33.60
C HIS A 113 -4.84 11.19 -34.58
N ARG A 114 -4.73 9.90 -34.25
CA ARG A 114 -5.32 8.79 -35.02
C ARG A 114 -6.81 8.56 -34.75
N GLY A 115 -7.44 9.35 -33.87
CA GLY A 115 -8.84 9.20 -33.51
C GLY A 115 -9.15 8.01 -32.59
N GLU A 116 -8.14 7.43 -31.92
CA GLU A 116 -8.24 6.27 -31.04
C GLU A 116 -8.74 6.65 -29.62
N PHE A 117 -9.91 7.29 -29.55
CA PHE A 117 -10.50 7.72 -28.28
C PHE A 117 -11.04 6.55 -27.42
N GLY A 118 -11.33 6.84 -26.14
CA GLY A 118 -11.84 5.83 -25.19
C GLY A 118 -10.77 4.86 -24.68
N ARG A 119 -9.49 5.20 -24.83
CA ARG A 119 -8.34 4.40 -24.42
C ARG A 119 -7.42 5.20 -23.50
N MET A 120 -6.61 4.52 -22.70
CA MET A 120 -5.57 5.11 -21.86
C MET A 120 -4.22 4.47 -22.10
N THR A 121 -3.14 5.18 -21.76
CA THR A 121 -1.80 4.62 -21.78
C THR A 121 -1.57 3.71 -20.57
N ALA A 122 -0.90 2.59 -20.79
CA ALA A 122 -0.48 1.66 -19.74
C ALA A 122 0.94 1.16 -20.03
N LEU A 123 1.72 0.93 -18.98
CA LEU A 123 3.04 0.31 -19.08
C LEU A 123 2.90 -1.21 -18.92
N ARG A 124 3.29 -1.98 -19.95
CA ARG A 124 3.44 -3.44 -19.89
C ARG A 124 4.89 -3.82 -20.14
N GLY A 125 5.55 -4.34 -19.10
CA GLY A 125 7.01 -4.52 -19.13
C GLY A 125 7.70 -3.18 -19.39
N THR A 126 8.36 -3.05 -20.53
CA THR A 126 9.03 -1.81 -20.97
C THR A 126 8.22 -1.02 -22.01
N GLY A 127 7.14 -1.57 -22.55
CA GLY A 127 6.32 -0.99 -23.62
C GLY A 127 5.16 -0.15 -23.11
N VAL A 128 4.85 0.95 -23.81
CA VAL A 128 3.64 1.77 -23.57
C VAL A 128 2.58 1.37 -24.58
N GLU A 129 1.43 0.94 -24.08
CA GLU A 129 0.31 0.42 -24.88
C GLU A 129 -0.96 1.23 -24.64
N MET A 130 -1.87 1.22 -25.62
CA MET A 130 -3.19 1.84 -25.52
C MET A 130 -4.26 0.81 -25.14
N VAL A 131 -4.72 0.85 -23.89
CA VAL A 131 -5.75 -0.08 -23.37
C VAL A 131 -7.13 0.58 -23.30
N PRO A 132 -8.24 -0.12 -23.60
CA PRO A 132 -9.58 0.44 -23.45
C PRO A 132 -9.86 0.86 -22.01
N LEU A 133 -10.44 2.06 -21.82
CA LEU A 133 -10.84 2.53 -20.48
C LEU A 133 -11.86 1.59 -19.82
N ALA A 134 -12.77 1.04 -20.63
CA ALA A 134 -13.79 0.09 -20.17
C ALA A 134 -13.16 -1.16 -19.53
N GLU A 135 -12.00 -1.63 -20.01
CA GLU A 135 -11.30 -2.77 -19.41
C GLU A 135 -10.56 -2.36 -18.13
N ALA A 136 -9.95 -1.16 -18.12
CA ALA A 136 -9.11 -0.68 -17.02
C ALA A 136 -9.86 -0.50 -15.69
N VAL A 137 -11.17 -0.25 -15.73
CA VAL A 137 -12.01 -0.04 -14.54
C VAL A 137 -12.64 -1.32 -13.98
N THR A 138 -12.51 -2.46 -14.66
CA THR A 138 -13.21 -3.70 -14.28
C THR A 138 -12.63 -4.38 -13.05
N ARG A 139 -11.30 -4.33 -12.89
CA ARG A 139 -10.59 -5.09 -11.87
C ARG A 139 -9.49 -4.24 -11.25
N LEU A 140 -9.49 -4.20 -9.93
CA LEU A 140 -8.40 -3.58 -9.17
C LEU A 140 -7.10 -4.37 -9.35
N LYS A 141 -6.00 -3.64 -9.53
CA LYS A 141 -4.65 -4.22 -9.53
C LYS A 141 -4.19 -4.37 -8.08
N THR A 142 -4.31 -5.58 -7.55
CA THR A 142 -3.87 -5.94 -6.20
C THR A 142 -2.40 -6.37 -6.18
N VAL A 143 -1.79 -6.40 -5.00
CA VAL A 143 -0.50 -7.06 -4.80
C VAL A 143 -0.63 -8.57 -5.14
N PRO A 144 0.22 -9.12 -6.02
CA PRO A 144 0.21 -10.55 -6.32
C PRO A 144 0.61 -11.41 -5.12
N GLU A 145 -0.08 -12.54 -4.93
CA GLU A 145 0.10 -13.47 -3.81
C GLU A 145 1.53 -14.02 -3.71
N ASP A 146 2.17 -14.30 -4.85
CA ASP A 146 3.56 -14.75 -4.92
C ASP A 146 4.53 -13.70 -4.37
N ARG A 147 4.30 -12.41 -4.65
CA ARG A 147 5.09 -11.32 -4.07
C ARG A 147 4.89 -11.14 -2.57
N ILE A 148 3.68 -11.41 -2.06
CA ILE A 148 3.42 -11.41 -0.62
C ILE A 148 4.25 -12.50 0.05
N ARG A 149 4.21 -13.73 -0.48
CA ARG A 149 4.99 -14.87 0.05
C ARG A 149 6.49 -14.67 -0.07
N GLU A 150 6.96 -14.09 -1.17
CA GLU A 150 8.36 -13.73 -1.36
C GLU A 150 8.82 -12.79 -0.24
N ALA A 151 8.07 -11.72 0.02
CA ALA A 151 8.39 -10.79 1.10
C ALA A 151 8.42 -11.46 2.47
N GLU A 152 7.48 -12.37 2.76
CA GLU A 152 7.44 -13.12 4.03
C GLU A 152 8.63 -14.05 4.22
N SER A 153 9.21 -14.59 3.15
CA SER A 153 10.34 -15.50 3.22
C SER A 153 11.66 -14.85 3.66
N VAL A 154 11.76 -13.53 3.53
CA VAL A 154 13.00 -12.76 3.76
C VAL A 154 13.08 -12.23 5.21
N PHE A 155 11.98 -12.24 5.97
CA PHE A 155 11.87 -11.58 7.29
C PHE A 155 11.75 -12.54 8.46
#